data_AF-A0A1X0S0J6-F1
#
_entry.id   AF-A0A1X0S0J6-F1
#
_cell.length_a   1.000
_cell.length_b   1.000
_cell.length_c   1.000
_cell.angle_alpha   90.00
_cell.angle_beta   90.00
_cell.angle_gamma   90.00
#
_symmetry.space_group_name_H-M   'P 1'
#
loop_
_entity.id
_entity.type
_entity.pdbx_description
1 polymer ?
#
loop_
_entity_poly.entity_id
_entity_poly.type
_entity_poly.pdbx_seq_one_letter_code
_entity_poly.pdbx_strand_id
1 'polypeptide(L)'
;RYGGRWKEQLHGKHVNVCITNEHMTLQTCIYCYQELCHPKIILIKRNKQVLQENRSALLCGNPKCVAVKPRESTKSRDALSSLAIG
;
A
#
# COMPACT_ATOMS: atom_id res chain seq x y z
N ARG A 1 13.79 -9.45 -29.10
CA ARG A 1 13.92 -9.73 -27.65
C ARG A 1 14.95 -8.76 -27.10
N TYR A 2 14.53 -7.74 -26.34
CA TYR A 2 15.45 -6.82 -25.67
C TYR A 2 15.91 -7.47 -24.37
N GLY A 3 17.04 -8.17 -24.44
CA GLY A 3 17.67 -8.86 -23.31
C GLY A 3 19.13 -8.45 -23.21
N GLY A 4 19.38 -7.18 -22.90
CA GLY A 4 20.71 -6.70 -22.53
C GLY A 4 20.97 -6.92 -21.03
N ARG A 5 22.24 -7.04 -20.65
CA ARG A 5 22.66 -7.07 -19.24
C ARG A 5 22.34 -5.70 -18.63
N TRP A 6 21.41 -5.64 -17.69
CA TRP A 6 21.13 -4.45 -16.90
C TRP A 6 22.42 -4.03 -16.20
N LYS A 7 23.05 -2.95 -16.67
CA LYS A 7 24.13 -2.28 -15.94
C LYS A 7 23.47 -1.24 -15.05
N GLU A 8 23.55 -1.45 -13.74
CA GLU A 8 23.20 -0.43 -12.77
C GLU A 8 24.07 0.80 -13.03
N GLN A 9 23.45 1.93 -13.37
CA GLN A 9 24.16 3.21 -13.39
C GLN A 9 24.38 3.64 -11.93
N LEU A 10 25.52 3.25 -11.38
CA LEU A 10 26.02 3.73 -10.10
C LEU A 10 26.28 5.23 -10.21
N HIS A 11 25.28 6.03 -9.82
CA HIS A 11 25.47 7.46 -9.61
C HIS A 11 26.26 7.59 -8.30
N GLY A 12 27.54 7.92 -8.38
CA GLY A 12 28.47 8.04 -7.25
C GLY A 12 28.19 9.24 -6.34
N LYS A 13 26.95 9.37 -5.84
CA LYS A 13 26.58 10.35 -4.82
C LYS A 13 26.26 9.58 -3.54
N HIS A 14 27.02 9.85 -2.49
CA HIS A 14 26.68 9.34 -1.16
C HIS A 14 25.34 9.95 -0.73
N VAL A 15 24.31 9.12 -0.61
CA VAL A 15 23.00 9.49 -0.07
C VAL A 15 22.90 8.87 1.31
N ASN A 16 22.44 9.64 2.30
CA ASN A 16 22.18 9.10 3.63
C ASN A 16 20.99 8.14 3.55
N VAL A 17 21.23 6.87 3.89
CA VAL A 17 20.20 5.85 3.99
C VAL A 17 20.01 5.51 5.46
N CYS A 18 18.78 5.60 5.96
CA CYS A 18 18.41 5.12 7.27
C CYS A 18 17.66 3.79 7.10
N ILE A 19 18.10 2.75 7.82
CA ILE A 19 17.39 1.47 7.89
C ILE A 19 16.53 1.51 9.15
N THR A 20 15.21 1.57 8.97
CA THR A 20 14.23 1.50 10.06
C THR A 20 13.60 0.11 10.11
N ASN A 21 13.01 -0.26 11.23
CA ASN A 21 12.25 -1.50 11.33
C ASN A 21 10.93 -1.38 10.53
N GLU A 22 10.47 -2.49 9.93
CA GLU A 22 9.22 -2.52 9.16
C GLU A 22 7.95 -2.41 10.04
N HIS A 23 8.12 -2.28 11.36
CA HIS A 23 7.07 -2.51 12.34
C HIS A 23 5.82 -1.68 12.05
N MET A 24 4.70 -2.36 11.78
CA MET A 24 3.36 -1.81 11.54
C MET A 24 3.19 -0.86 10.34
N THR A 25 4.21 -0.67 9.49
CA THR A 25 4.14 0.20 8.29
C THR A 25 2.97 -0.14 7.34
N LEU A 26 2.50 -1.39 7.38
CA LEU A 26 1.39 -1.89 6.57
C LEU A 26 0.12 -2.24 7.36
N GLN A 27 0.16 -2.06 8.68
CA GLN A 27 -0.90 -2.48 9.58
C GLN A 27 -1.62 -1.29 10.20
N THR A 28 -0.97 -0.13 10.32
CA THR A 28 -1.57 1.07 10.95
C THR A 28 -1.74 2.23 10.00
N CYS A 29 -2.88 2.91 10.12
CA CYS A 29 -3.13 4.17 9.42
C CYS A 29 -2.21 5.27 9.96
N ILE A 30 -1.43 5.90 9.09
CA ILE A 30 -0.52 7.01 9.45
C ILE A 30 -1.22 8.23 10.09
N TYR A 31 -2.53 8.40 9.87
CA TYR A 31 -3.27 9.57 10.33
C TYR A 31 -3.96 9.37 11.68
N CYS A 32 -4.47 8.16 11.94
CA CYS A 32 -5.27 7.88 13.13
C CYS A 32 -4.77 6.68 13.94
N TYR A 33 -3.67 6.06 13.53
CA TYR A 33 -3.02 4.93 14.19
C TYR A 33 -3.92 3.71 14.47
N GLN A 34 -5.06 3.64 13.78
CA GLN A 34 -5.96 2.50 13.80
C GLN A 34 -5.52 1.45 12.78
N GLU A 35 -5.91 0.21 13.01
CA GLU A 35 -5.61 -0.89 12.10
C GLU A 35 -6.22 -0.69 10.71
N LEU A 36 -5.44 -1.05 9.69
CA LEU A 36 -5.85 -1.09 8.29
C LEU A 36 -6.39 -2.48 7.95
N CYS A 37 -7.37 -2.52 7.06
CA CYS A 37 -7.97 -3.77 6.60
C CYS A 37 -7.89 -3.91 5.07
N HIS A 38 -7.96 -5.14 4.58
CA HIS A 38 -8.09 -5.40 3.15
C HIS A 38 -9.53 -5.17 2.68
N PRO A 39 -9.74 -4.34 1.65
CA PRO A 39 -11.08 -4.15 1.10
C PRO A 39 -11.54 -5.42 0.38
N LYS A 40 -12.82 -5.74 0.51
CA LYS A 40 -13.45 -6.86 -0.19
C LYS A 40 -14.06 -6.34 -1.51
N ILE A 41 -13.72 -7.00 -2.61
CA ILE A 41 -14.23 -6.71 -3.95
C ILE A 41 -15.14 -7.85 -4.42
N ILE A 42 -16.16 -7.52 -5.20
CA ILE A 42 -17.03 -8.50 -5.83
C ILE A 42 -16.47 -8.78 -7.22
N LEU A 43 -16.20 -10.05 -7.52
CA LEU A 43 -15.76 -10.51 -8.82
C LEU A 43 -16.81 -11.47 -9.39
N ILE A 44 -17.11 -11.32 -10.69
CA ILE A 44 -17.97 -12.28 -11.39
C ILE A 44 -17.08 -13.38 -11.95
N LYS A 45 -17.20 -14.59 -11.42
CA LYS A 45 -16.54 -15.80 -11.94
C LYS A 45 -17.62 -16.80 -12.35
N ARG A 46 -17.62 -17.22 -13.62
CA ARG A 46 -18.58 -18.20 -14.16
C ARG A 46 -20.05 -17.86 -13.82
N ASN A 47 -20.45 -16.61 -14.07
CA ASN A 47 -21.78 -16.05 -13.76
C ASN A 47 -22.18 -16.08 -12.27
N LYS A 48 -21.25 -16.33 -11.35
CA LYS A 48 -21.46 -16.23 -9.90
C LYS A 48 -20.68 -15.05 -9.35
N GLN A 49 -21.30 -14.30 -8.44
CA GLN A 49 -20.60 -13.27 -7.66
C GLN A 49 -19.78 -13.95 -6.58
N VAL A 50 -18.49 -13.62 -6.52
CA VAL A 50 -17.55 -14.11 -5.51
C VAL A 50 -16.96 -12.91 -4.80
N LEU A 51 -17.07 -12.90 -3.46
CA LEU A 51 -16.41 -11.91 -2.63
C LEU A 51 -14.94 -12.32 -2.47
N GLN A 52 -14.03 -11.43 -2.84
CA GLN A 52 -12.59 -11.67 -2.76
C GLN A 52 -11.92 -10.50 -2.04
N GLU A 53 -10.94 -10.79 -1.18
CA GLU A 53 -10.10 -9.77 -0.57
C GLU A 53 -9.09 -9.21 -1.58
N ASN A 54 -8.97 -7.89 -1.64
CA ASN A 54 -7.98 -7.22 -2.44
C ASN A 54 -6.73 -6.92 -1.60
N ARG A 55 -5.72 -7.78 -1.70
CA ARG A 55 -4.44 -7.65 -0.97
C ARG A 55 -3.54 -6.50 -1.48
N SER A 56 -3.85 -5.93 -2.64
CA SER A 56 -3.09 -4.82 -3.23
C SER A 56 -3.47 -3.47 -2.64
N ALA A 57 -4.54 -3.43 -1.84
CA ALA A 57 -5.08 -2.22 -1.26
C ALA A 57 -5.29 -2.37 0.25
N LEU A 58 -5.22 -1.23 0.93
CA LEU A 58 -5.50 -1.09 2.35
C LEU A 58 -6.52 0.03 2.56
N LEU A 59 -7.40 -0.19 3.53
CA LEU A 59 -8.49 0.72 3.88
C LEU A 59 -8.42 1.04 5.37
N CYS A 60 -8.53 2.33 5.70
CA CYS A 60 -8.82 2.75 7.08
C CYS A 60 -10.32 2.64 7.34
N GLY A 61 -10.71 1.84 8.34
CA GLY A 61 -12.11 1.66 8.74
C GLY A 61 -12.65 2.75 9.68
N ASN A 62 -11.80 3.66 10.16
CA ASN A 62 -12.22 4.69 11.11
C ASN A 62 -12.94 5.84 10.39
N PRO A 63 -14.27 6.01 10.58
CA PRO A 63 -15.05 7.04 9.88
C PRO A 63 -14.67 8.48 10.28
N LYS A 64 -13.96 8.66 11.41
CA LYS A 64 -13.47 9.96 11.86
C LYS A 64 -12.07 10.30 11.32
N CYS A 65 -11.42 9.36 10.64
CA CYS A 65 -10.08 9.56 10.13
C CYS A 65 -10.09 10.47 8.88
N VAL A 66 -9.14 11.41 8.81
CA VAL A 66 -8.99 12.32 7.65
C VAL A 66 -8.71 11.57 6.33
N ALA A 67 -8.17 10.35 6.42
CA ALA A 67 -7.99 9.47 5.27
C ALA A 67 -9.31 8.95 4.70
N VAL A 68 -10.36 8.88 5.52
CA VAL A 68 -11.71 8.40 5.17
C VAL A 68 -12.56 9.58 4.72
N LYS A 69 -12.10 10.28 3.68
CA LYS A 69 -12.97 11.18 2.91
C LYS A 69 -13.91 10.33 2.02
N PRO A 70 -15.12 10.81 1.68
CA PRO A 70 -16.21 10.00 1.12
C PRO A 70 -15.96 9.24 -0.20
N ARG A 71 -14.75 9.24 -0.76
CA ARG A 71 -14.42 8.54 -2.02
C ARG A 71 -13.01 7.94 -2.09
N GLU A 72 -12.18 8.08 -1.06
CA GLU A 72 -10.72 7.88 -1.21
C GLU A 72 -10.02 7.18 -0.03
N SER A 73 -10.79 6.42 0.75
CA SER A 73 -10.30 5.67 1.92
C SER A 73 -9.42 4.47 1.56
N THR A 74 -9.49 4.00 0.32
CA THR A 74 -8.68 2.88 -0.19
C THR A 74 -7.40 3.42 -0.80
N LYS A 75 -6.25 3.02 -0.26
CA LYS A 75 -4.93 3.37 -0.81
C LYS A 75 -4.22 2.12 -1.29
N SER A 76 -3.35 2.27 -2.28
CA SER A 76 -2.47 1.16 -2.68
C SER A 76 -1.53 0.84 -1.53
N ARG A 77 -1.23 -0.45 -1.38
CA ARG A 77 -0.34 -0.93 -0.32
C ARG A 77 1.03 -0.25 -0.39
N ASP A 78 1.60 -0.17 -1.59
CA ASP A 78 2.96 0.33 -1.79
C ASP A 78 3.05 1.85 -1.54
N ALA A 79 2.05 2.62 -1.96
CA ALA A 79 2.02 4.07 -1.68
C ALA A 79 1.86 4.36 -0.18
N LEU A 80 1.11 3.51 0.53
CA LEU A 80 0.94 3.64 1.97
C LEU A 80 2.24 3.27 2.71
N SER A 81 2.92 2.19 2.31
CA SER A 81 4.27 1.86 2.82
C SER A 81 5.26 2.98 2.59
N SER A 82 5.34 3.52 1.37
CA SER A 82 6.29 4.59 1.06
C SER A 82 6.02 5.84 1.89
N LEU A 83 4.75 6.13 2.20
CA LEU A 83 4.38 7.27 3.03
C LEU A 83 4.59 7.03 4.52
N ALA A 84 4.55 5.77 4.97
CA ALA A 84 4.85 5.40 6.35
C ALA A 84 6.36 5.42 6.65
N ILE A 85 7.18 5.13 5.64
CA ILE A 85 8.65 5.21 5.72
C ILE A 85 9.15 6.65 5.45
N GLY A 86 8.47 7.36 4.55
CA GLY A 86 8.90 8.58 3.88
C GLY A 86 8.83 9.86 4.69
#